data_AF-A0A6S6TFA7-F1
#
_entry.id   AF-A0A6S6TFA7-F1
#
_cell.length_a   1.000
_cell.length_b   1.000
_cell.length_c   1.000
_cell.angle_alpha   90.00
_cell.angle_beta   90.00
_cell.angle_gamma   90.00
#
_symmetry.space_group_name_H-M   'P 1'
#
loop_
_entity.id
_entity.type
_entity.pdbx_description
1 polymer ?
#
loop_
_entity_poly.entity_id
_entity_poly.type
_entity_poly.pdbx_seq_one_letter_code
_entity_poly.pdbx_strand_id
1 'polypeptide(L)'
;MRIMQKLTTALRGSVRETAEIVIDANSLRIFAQEIHECEQHIRKTKEHLAQLIAEKMRVKRELGALETTLQRQESEITKKLEQDNENAAMQLAQSVADKEPILEQHRLHYQQLTEHEQRLQNTLQGMVNKLGTYQAEYRLAQTTAKMQQSQSRLAFGSAGGTAHFSDMQDSLTRVKERQQRFADEVTAMEQVDAKLSGLDIDTQTQQQSAKDVLDRIKAGKDNS
;
A
#
# COMPACT_ATOMS: atom_id res chain seq x y z
N MET A 1 -12.38 -11.86 -25.51
CA MET A 1 -11.91 -12.68 -24.39
C MET A 1 -10.55 -12.18 -23.93
N ARG A 2 -10.37 -11.83 -22.65
CA ARG A 2 -9.20 -11.12 -22.12
C ARG A 2 -8.02 -12.08 -21.88
N ILE A 3 -6.81 -11.69 -22.27
CA ILE A 3 -5.56 -12.47 -22.19
C ILE A 3 -5.25 -12.88 -20.73
N MET A 4 -5.62 -12.01 -19.77
CA MET A 4 -5.64 -12.27 -18.32
C MET A 4 -6.39 -13.54 -17.91
N GLN A 5 -7.51 -13.87 -18.57
CA GLN A 5 -8.26 -15.12 -18.31
C GLN A 5 -7.55 -16.33 -18.91
N LYS A 6 -6.84 -16.17 -20.03
CA LYS A 6 -6.13 -17.28 -20.69
C LYS A 6 -4.91 -17.73 -19.89
N LEU A 7 -4.15 -16.80 -19.31
CA LEU A 7 -3.00 -17.10 -18.44
C LEU A 7 -3.44 -17.76 -17.13
N THR A 8 -4.49 -17.24 -16.49
CA THR A 8 -5.03 -17.81 -15.25
C THR A 8 -5.72 -19.16 -15.45
N THR A 9 -6.41 -19.38 -16.58
CA THR A 9 -6.95 -20.72 -16.93
C THR A 9 -5.85 -21.72 -17.26
N ALA A 10 -4.76 -21.30 -17.92
CA ALA A 10 -3.60 -22.16 -18.18
C ALA A 10 -2.85 -22.56 -16.90
N LEU A 11 -2.79 -21.68 -15.90
CA LEU A 11 -2.20 -21.98 -14.58
C LEU A 11 -3.08 -22.89 -13.70
N ARG A 12 -4.41 -22.78 -13.80
CA ARG A 12 -5.36 -23.53 -12.94
C ARG A 12 -5.77 -24.89 -13.52
N GLY A 13 -5.49 -25.15 -14.80
CA GLY A 13 -5.84 -26.39 -15.51
C GLY A 13 -4.76 -27.46 -15.43
N SER A 14 -4.51 -28.03 -14.24
CA SER A 14 -3.61 -29.18 -14.05
C SER A 14 -4.34 -30.53 -14.15
N VAL A 15 -5.24 -30.73 -15.12
CA VAL A 15 -5.81 -32.07 -15.33
C VAL A 15 -5.97 -32.42 -16.82
N ARG A 16 -5.20 -33.45 -17.17
CA ARG A 16 -5.30 -34.41 -18.29
C ARG A 16 -4.76 -34.02 -19.66
N GLU A 17 -3.61 -34.66 -19.92
CA GLU A 17 -3.11 -35.14 -21.21
C GLU A 17 -2.71 -34.11 -22.27
N THR A 18 -1.39 -33.92 -22.32
CA THR A 18 -0.59 -33.70 -23.54
C THR A 18 -0.96 -32.48 -24.39
N ALA A 19 -0.36 -31.34 -24.05
CA ALA A 19 0.24 -30.45 -25.03
C ALA A 19 1.31 -29.63 -24.30
N GLU A 20 2.54 -29.63 -24.80
CA GLU A 20 3.53 -28.63 -24.39
C GLU A 20 2.87 -27.25 -24.52
N ILE A 21 2.61 -26.60 -23.38
CA ILE A 21 2.10 -25.23 -23.39
C ILE A 21 3.25 -24.37 -23.91
N VAL A 22 3.26 -24.11 -25.21
CA VAL A 22 4.19 -23.14 -25.80
C VAL A 22 3.77 -21.79 -25.24
N ILE A 23 4.52 -21.28 -24.25
CA ILE A 23 4.36 -19.91 -23.81
C ILE A 23 4.78 -19.03 -24.98
N ASP A 24 3.80 -18.40 -25.62
CA ASP A 24 4.03 -17.47 -26.71
C ASP A 24 4.79 -16.24 -26.17
N ALA A 25 5.98 -16.01 -26.72
CA ALA A 25 6.83 -14.88 -26.37
C ALA A 25 6.09 -13.54 -26.54
N ASN A 26 5.14 -13.45 -27.46
CA ASN A 26 4.33 -12.26 -27.65
C ASN A 26 3.33 -12.06 -26.51
N SER A 27 2.74 -13.14 -25.98
CA SER A 27 1.83 -13.10 -24.84
C SER A 27 2.54 -12.65 -23.55
N LEU A 28 3.78 -13.11 -23.32
CA LEU A 28 4.58 -12.67 -22.17
C LEU A 28 4.98 -11.18 -22.30
N ARG A 29 5.29 -10.72 -23.52
CA ARG A 29 5.59 -9.32 -23.81
C ARG A 29 4.38 -8.40 -23.58
N ILE A 30 3.19 -8.82 -24.03
CA ILE A 30 1.95 -8.07 -23.79
C ILE A 30 1.68 -7.97 -22.29
N PHE A 31 1.82 -9.07 -21.55
CA PHE A 31 1.58 -9.06 -20.10
C PHE A 31 2.57 -8.14 -19.35
N ALA A 32 3.84 -8.11 -19.76
CA ALA A 32 4.82 -7.16 -19.22
C ALA A 32 4.42 -5.70 -19.47
N GLN A 33 3.89 -5.40 -20.67
CA GLN A 33 3.42 -4.07 -21.02
C GLN A 33 2.18 -3.68 -20.20
N GLU A 34 1.21 -4.59 -20.03
CA GLU A 34 0.03 -4.35 -19.21
C GLU A 34 0.40 -4.08 -17.74
N ILE A 35 1.41 -4.79 -17.20
CA ILE A 35 1.96 -4.53 -15.86
C ILE A 35 2.56 -3.12 -15.78
N HIS A 36 3.36 -2.74 -16.78
CA HIS A 36 3.96 -1.40 -16.84
C HIS A 36 2.89 -0.29 -16.93
N GLU A 37 1.87 -0.48 -17.76
CA GLU A 37 0.75 0.47 -17.85
C GLU A 37 0.01 0.58 -16.50
N CYS A 38 -0.24 -0.54 -15.81
CA CYS A 38 -0.81 -0.54 -14.46
C CYS A 38 0.05 0.24 -13.46
N GLU A 39 1.38 0.08 -13.49
CA GLU A 39 2.31 0.84 -12.65
C GLU A 39 2.21 2.36 -12.90
N GLN A 40 2.14 2.79 -14.16
CA GLN A 40 1.95 4.20 -14.51
C GLN A 40 0.60 4.73 -14.02
N HIS A 41 -0.47 3.95 -14.16
CA HIS A 41 -1.80 4.33 -13.65
C HIS A 41 -1.80 4.48 -12.12
N ILE A 42 -1.17 3.55 -11.40
CA ILE A 42 -1.01 3.62 -9.93
C ILE A 42 -0.23 4.87 -9.54
N ARG A 43 0.86 5.21 -10.25
CA ARG A 43 1.65 6.41 -9.99
C ARG A 43 0.82 7.69 -10.16
N LYS A 44 0.09 7.83 -11.27
CA LYS A 44 -0.81 8.98 -11.50
C LYS A 44 -1.90 9.08 -10.44
N THR A 45 -2.43 7.94 -10.02
CA THR A 45 -3.47 7.88 -8.97
C THR A 45 -2.92 8.35 -7.62
N LYS A 46 -1.67 8.00 -7.28
CA LYS A 46 -0.97 8.53 -6.10
C LYS A 46 -0.81 10.05 -6.16
N GLU A 47 -0.44 10.59 -7.32
CA GLU A 47 -0.32 12.04 -7.52
C GLU A 47 -1.67 12.75 -7.33
N HIS A 48 -2.75 12.21 -7.89
CA HIS A 48 -4.11 12.73 -7.67
C HIS A 48 -4.55 12.64 -6.21
N LEU A 49 -4.24 11.54 -5.52
CA LEU A 49 -4.52 11.41 -4.09
C LEU A 49 -3.77 12.46 -3.27
N ALA A 50 -2.51 12.72 -3.59
CA ALA A 50 -1.72 13.76 -2.92
C ALA A 50 -2.31 15.16 -3.15
N GLN A 51 -2.76 15.47 -4.37
CA GLN A 51 -3.45 16.73 -4.68
C GLN A 51 -4.75 16.87 -3.86
N LEU A 52 -5.53 15.80 -3.76
CA LEU A 52 -6.76 15.78 -2.99
C LEU A 52 -6.50 15.99 -1.48
N ILE A 53 -5.48 15.34 -0.92
CA ILE A 53 -5.08 15.51 0.48
C ILE A 53 -4.63 16.96 0.72
N ALA A 54 -3.85 17.54 -0.20
CA ALA A 54 -3.42 18.93 -0.09
C ALA A 54 -4.61 19.90 -0.07
N GLU A 55 -5.60 19.67 -0.94
CA GLU A 55 -6.85 20.44 -0.97
C GLU A 55 -7.64 20.27 0.33
N LYS A 56 -7.81 19.03 0.81
CA LYS A 56 -8.45 18.75 2.11
C LYS A 56 -7.77 19.49 3.26
N MET A 57 -6.43 19.51 3.28
CA MET A 57 -5.66 20.24 4.29
C MET A 57 -5.84 21.75 4.19
N ARG A 58 -5.97 22.30 2.98
CA ARG A 58 -6.29 23.73 2.77
C ARG A 58 -7.64 24.06 3.38
N VAL A 59 -8.69 23.33 2.99
CA VAL A 59 -10.07 23.55 3.48
C VAL A 59 -10.14 23.37 5.00
N LYS A 60 -9.41 22.41 5.58
CA LYS A 60 -9.33 22.23 7.04
C LYS A 60 -8.74 23.45 7.76
N ARG A 61 -7.71 24.07 7.19
CA ARG A 61 -7.10 25.29 7.76
C ARG A 61 -8.05 26.47 7.67
N GLU A 62 -8.75 26.61 6.55
CA GLU A 62 -9.77 27.65 6.37
C GLU A 62 -10.92 27.48 7.37
N LEU A 63 -11.39 26.25 7.58
CA LEU A 63 -12.38 25.93 8.61
C LEU A 63 -11.91 26.35 10.00
N GLY A 64 -10.71 25.92 10.41
CA GLY A 64 -10.19 26.27 11.74
C GLY A 64 -10.00 27.79 11.94
N ALA A 65 -9.58 28.51 10.90
CA ALA A 65 -9.46 29.97 10.95
C ALA A 65 -10.83 30.65 11.07
N LEU A 66 -11.84 30.16 10.36
CA LEU A 66 -13.21 30.68 10.42
C LEU A 66 -13.85 30.38 11.78
N GLU A 67 -13.72 29.17 12.30
CA GLU A 67 -14.21 28.77 13.63
C GLU A 67 -13.59 29.62 14.74
N THR A 68 -12.27 29.85 14.68
CA THR A 68 -11.57 30.72 15.64
C THR A 68 -12.09 32.15 15.57
N THR A 69 -12.35 32.65 14.36
CA THR A 69 -12.89 34.01 14.15
C THR A 69 -14.29 34.14 14.73
N LEU A 70 -15.15 33.14 14.47
CA LEU A 70 -16.52 33.09 14.98
C LEU A 70 -16.53 33.03 16.51
N GLN A 71 -15.74 32.15 17.12
CA GLN A 71 -15.63 32.03 18.57
C GLN A 71 -15.16 33.35 19.22
N ARG A 72 -14.25 34.08 18.58
CA ARG A 72 -13.85 35.42 19.05
C ARG A 72 -15.01 36.41 18.98
N GLN A 73 -15.76 36.43 17.86
CA GLN A 73 -16.91 37.32 17.70
C GLN A 73 -18.03 36.99 18.70
N GLU A 74 -18.29 35.71 18.96
CA GLU A 74 -19.24 35.25 20.00
C GLU A 74 -18.83 35.74 21.39
N SER A 75 -17.55 35.62 21.75
CA SER A 75 -17.05 36.16 23.03
C SER A 75 -17.18 37.68 23.11
N GLU A 76 -16.95 38.39 22.00
CA GLU A 76 -17.15 39.85 21.92
C GLU A 76 -18.63 40.24 22.05
N ILE A 77 -19.54 39.48 21.46
CA ILE A 77 -20.99 39.66 21.61
C ILE A 77 -21.39 39.53 23.08
N THR A 78 -20.96 38.47 23.77
CA THR A 78 -21.26 38.27 25.20
C THR A 78 -20.79 39.46 26.04
N LYS A 79 -19.56 39.94 25.81
CA LYS A 79 -19.01 41.12 26.51
C LYS A 79 -19.80 42.41 26.23
N LYS A 80 -20.33 42.57 25.01
CA LYS A 80 -21.14 43.75 24.65
C LYS A 80 -22.53 43.71 25.27
N LEU A 81 -23.12 42.52 25.39
CA LEU A 81 -24.37 42.32 26.10
C LEU A 81 -24.22 42.59 27.59
N GLU A 82 -23.11 42.17 28.22
CA GLU A 82 -22.78 42.50 29.62
C GLU A 82 -22.60 44.01 29.88
N GLN A 83 -22.32 44.79 28.83
CA GLN A 83 -22.15 46.24 28.87
C GLN A 83 -23.44 47.01 28.50
N ASP A 84 -24.58 46.34 28.41
CA ASP A 84 -25.87 46.88 27.93
C ASP A 84 -25.77 47.57 26.54
N ASN A 85 -24.78 47.18 25.72
CA ASN A 85 -24.57 47.74 24.38
C ASN A 85 -25.19 46.83 23.32
N GLU A 86 -26.52 46.71 23.37
CA GLU A 86 -27.30 45.81 22.50
C GLU A 86 -27.13 46.11 21.00
N ASN A 87 -27.03 47.39 20.62
CA ASN A 87 -26.86 47.77 19.22
C ASN A 87 -25.53 47.25 18.63
N ALA A 88 -24.42 47.35 19.38
CA ALA A 88 -23.14 46.82 18.95
C ALA A 88 -23.11 45.28 18.95
N ALA A 89 -23.78 44.66 19.93
CA ALA A 89 -23.93 43.21 19.97
C ALA A 89 -24.74 42.68 18.76
N MET A 90 -25.82 43.37 18.38
CA MET A 90 -26.65 43.01 17.22
C MET A 90 -25.87 43.09 15.90
N GLN A 91 -25.04 44.11 15.71
CA GLN A 91 -24.20 44.22 14.50
C GLN A 91 -23.17 43.07 14.40
N LEU A 92 -22.56 42.68 15.52
CA LEU A 92 -21.63 41.55 15.55
C LEU A 92 -22.37 40.23 15.31
N ALA A 93 -23.56 40.05 15.89
CA ALA A 93 -24.39 38.87 15.68
C ALA A 93 -24.82 38.72 14.20
N GLN A 94 -25.17 39.82 13.53
CA GLN A 94 -25.45 39.79 12.09
C GLN A 94 -24.21 39.34 11.29
N SER A 95 -23.03 39.87 11.63
CA SER A 95 -21.78 39.43 10.99
C SER A 95 -21.45 37.95 11.23
N VAL A 96 -21.84 37.38 12.37
CA VAL A 96 -21.70 35.95 12.65
C VAL A 96 -22.68 35.15 11.81
N ALA A 97 -23.95 35.56 11.77
CA ALA A 97 -25.00 34.92 10.97
C ALA A 97 -24.66 34.88 9.47
N ASP A 98 -24.01 35.93 8.93
CA ASP A 98 -23.58 35.95 7.53
C ASP A 98 -22.45 34.94 7.22
N LYS A 99 -21.65 34.56 8.23
CA LYS A 99 -20.51 33.63 8.11
C LYS A 99 -20.86 32.18 8.38
N GLU A 100 -21.94 31.91 9.10
CA GLU A 100 -22.42 30.54 9.39
C GLU A 100 -22.68 29.70 8.12
N PRO A 101 -23.36 30.22 7.07
CA PRO A 101 -23.56 29.45 5.83
C PRO A 101 -22.25 29.11 5.14
N ILE A 102 -21.27 30.02 5.19
CA ILE A 102 -19.93 29.81 4.61
C ILE A 102 -19.23 28.69 5.39
N LEU A 103 -19.27 28.71 6.73
CA LEU A 103 -18.72 27.66 7.56
C LEU A 103 -19.30 26.29 7.20
N GLU A 104 -20.62 26.19 7.07
CA GLU A 104 -21.27 24.93 6.70
C GLU A 104 -20.93 24.47 5.29
N GLN A 105 -20.81 25.38 4.33
CA GLN A 105 -20.34 25.04 2.98
C GLN A 105 -18.92 24.45 3.02
N HIS A 106 -18.00 25.06 3.77
CA HIS A 106 -16.64 24.55 3.92
C HIS A 106 -16.61 23.20 4.65
N ARG A 107 -17.48 22.98 5.65
CA ARG A 107 -17.62 21.69 6.36
C ARG A 107 -18.09 20.59 5.42
N LEU A 108 -19.14 20.85 4.64
CA LEU A 108 -19.64 19.92 3.65
C LEU A 108 -18.55 19.59 2.61
N HIS A 109 -17.82 20.59 2.14
CA HIS A 109 -16.73 20.38 1.18
C HIS A 109 -15.61 19.52 1.79
N TYR A 110 -15.21 19.78 3.03
CA TYR A 110 -14.23 18.96 3.75
C TYR A 110 -14.68 17.50 3.92
N GLN A 111 -15.97 17.28 4.24
CA GLN A 111 -16.55 15.94 4.34
C GLN A 111 -16.50 15.21 2.99
N GLN A 112 -16.90 15.86 1.90
CA GLN A 112 -16.83 15.30 0.55
C GLN A 112 -15.40 14.91 0.18
N LEU A 113 -14.41 15.79 0.44
CA LEU A 113 -13.00 15.49 0.20
C LEU A 113 -12.52 14.29 1.02
N THR A 114 -12.95 14.18 2.28
CA THR A 114 -12.61 13.04 3.14
C THR A 114 -13.18 11.72 2.60
N GLU A 115 -14.43 11.72 2.13
CA GLU A 115 -15.03 10.54 1.50
C GLU A 115 -14.35 10.16 0.18
N HIS A 116 -13.95 11.15 -0.63
CA HIS A 116 -13.21 10.91 -1.86
C HIS A 116 -11.82 10.33 -1.59
N GLU A 117 -11.11 10.86 -0.59
CA GLU A 117 -9.82 10.33 -0.14
C GLU A 117 -9.93 8.85 0.25
N GLN A 118 -10.87 8.50 1.11
CA GLN A 118 -11.04 7.12 1.59
C GLN A 118 -11.33 6.16 0.44
N ARG A 119 -12.21 6.54 -0.48
CA ARG A 119 -12.53 5.73 -1.67
C ARG A 119 -11.31 5.54 -2.57
N LEU A 120 -10.53 6.60 -2.77
CA LEU A 120 -9.34 6.57 -3.62
C LEU A 120 -8.23 5.73 -2.98
N GLN A 121 -8.02 5.85 -1.67
CA GLN A 121 -7.07 5.03 -0.91
C GLN A 121 -7.43 3.55 -0.97
N ASN A 122 -8.69 3.19 -0.71
CA ASN A 122 -9.15 1.80 -0.77
C ASN A 122 -8.96 1.20 -2.18
N THR A 123 -9.28 1.99 -3.20
CA THR A 123 -9.11 1.57 -4.61
C THR A 123 -7.63 1.39 -4.94
N LEU A 124 -6.78 2.34 -4.55
CA LEU A 124 -5.35 2.31 -4.78
C LEU A 124 -4.69 1.12 -4.10
N GLN A 125 -5.07 0.82 -2.85
CA GLN A 125 -4.57 -0.36 -2.13
C GLN A 125 -4.95 -1.65 -2.86
N GLY A 126 -6.19 -1.74 -3.34
CA GLY A 126 -6.65 -2.87 -4.15
C GLY A 126 -5.86 -3.02 -5.46
N MET A 127 -5.52 -1.91 -6.12
CA MET A 127 -4.68 -1.92 -7.33
C MET A 127 -3.24 -2.37 -7.04
N VAL A 128 -2.62 -1.86 -5.97
CA VAL A 128 -1.26 -2.22 -5.56
C VAL A 128 -1.16 -3.70 -5.22
N ASN A 129 -2.11 -4.24 -4.45
CA ASN A 129 -2.13 -5.66 -4.10
C ASN A 129 -2.23 -6.55 -5.36
N LYS A 130 -3.15 -6.21 -6.27
CA LYS A 130 -3.32 -6.94 -7.54
C LYS A 130 -2.09 -6.86 -8.44
N LEU A 131 -1.45 -5.68 -8.52
CA LEU A 131 -0.21 -5.51 -9.27
C LEU A 131 0.88 -6.44 -8.73
N GLY A 132 1.04 -6.54 -7.41
CA GLY A 132 2.00 -7.47 -6.80
C GLY A 132 1.73 -8.93 -7.20
N THR A 133 0.46 -9.35 -7.21
CA THR A 133 0.08 -10.68 -7.71
C THR A 133 0.45 -10.86 -9.18
N TYR A 134 0.14 -9.92 -10.06
CA TYR A 134 0.47 -10.03 -11.48
C TYR A 134 1.97 -10.02 -11.75
N GLN A 135 2.76 -9.24 -11.00
CA GLN A 135 4.22 -9.26 -11.08
C GLN A 135 4.78 -10.64 -10.67
N ALA A 136 4.23 -11.26 -9.61
CA ALA A 136 4.63 -12.60 -9.21
C ALA A 136 4.28 -13.65 -10.27
N GLU A 137 3.06 -13.59 -10.83
CA GLU A 137 2.61 -14.47 -11.94
C GLU A 137 3.49 -14.29 -13.18
N TYR A 138 3.87 -13.06 -13.53
CA TYR A 138 4.76 -12.77 -14.65
C TYR A 138 6.16 -13.38 -14.45
N ARG A 139 6.73 -13.26 -13.24
CA ARG A 139 8.04 -13.88 -12.92
C ARG A 139 8.00 -15.39 -13.04
N LEU A 140 6.92 -16.02 -12.58
CA LEU A 140 6.71 -17.46 -12.71
C LEU A 140 6.59 -17.86 -14.19
N ALA A 141 5.73 -17.18 -14.96
CA ALA A 141 5.55 -17.44 -16.39
C ALA A 141 6.85 -17.26 -17.19
N GLN A 142 7.63 -16.21 -16.89
CA GLN A 142 8.94 -15.99 -17.50
C GLN A 142 9.93 -17.12 -17.18
N THR A 143 9.94 -17.61 -15.93
CA THR A 143 10.80 -18.71 -15.51
C THR A 143 10.43 -20.01 -16.22
N THR A 144 9.13 -20.31 -16.32
CA THR A 144 8.63 -21.48 -17.06
C THR A 144 9.00 -21.40 -18.54
N ALA A 145 8.85 -20.24 -19.19
CA ALA A 145 9.23 -20.05 -20.59
C ALA A 145 10.74 -20.27 -20.82
N LYS A 146 11.59 -19.76 -19.92
CA LYS A 146 13.06 -19.99 -19.95
C LYS A 146 13.40 -21.47 -19.76
N MET A 147 12.71 -22.18 -18.85
CA MET A 147 12.90 -23.61 -18.63
C MET A 147 12.54 -24.43 -19.88
N GLN A 148 11.40 -24.15 -20.52
CA GLN A 148 11.00 -24.79 -21.77
C GLN A 148 11.99 -24.52 -22.92
N GLN A 149 12.47 -23.29 -23.04
CA GLN A 149 13.50 -22.94 -24.01
C GLN A 149 14.81 -23.70 -23.76
N SER A 150 15.19 -23.90 -22.50
CA SER A 150 16.39 -24.68 -22.16
C SER A 150 16.20 -26.17 -22.46
N GLN A 151 15.04 -26.75 -22.15
CA GLN A 151 14.76 -28.16 -22.43
C GLN A 151 14.73 -28.47 -23.93
N SER A 152 14.12 -27.60 -24.74
CA SER A 152 14.15 -27.74 -26.20
C SER A 152 15.57 -27.67 -26.77
N ARG A 153 16.42 -26.73 -26.29
CA ARG A 153 17.84 -26.68 -26.68
C ARG A 153 18.62 -27.95 -26.29
N LEU A 154 18.33 -28.54 -25.14
CA LEU A 154 18.93 -29.80 -24.71
C LEU A 154 18.48 -31.00 -25.57
N ALA A 155 17.20 -31.04 -25.96
CA ALA A 155 16.65 -32.08 -26.83
C ALA A 155 17.26 -32.06 -28.25
N PHE A 156 17.55 -30.87 -28.79
CA PHE A 156 18.24 -30.69 -30.08
C PHE A 156 19.78 -30.82 -29.99
N GLY A 157 20.37 -30.79 -28.79
CA GLY A 157 21.82 -30.81 -28.55
C GLY A 157 22.41 -32.15 -28.08
N SER A 158 21.63 -33.24 -28.10
CA SER A 158 21.97 -34.54 -27.49
C SER A 158 23.05 -35.38 -28.17
N ALA A 159 23.91 -34.79 -29.02
CA ALA A 159 25.05 -35.49 -29.61
C ALA A 159 26.32 -35.50 -28.72
N GLY A 160 26.31 -34.99 -27.48
CA GLY A 160 27.53 -34.97 -26.65
C GLY A 160 27.39 -34.65 -25.16
N GLY A 161 26.31 -35.10 -24.49
CA GLY A 161 25.96 -34.67 -23.14
C GLY A 161 26.13 -35.70 -22.03
N THR A 162 27.14 -35.53 -21.17
CA THR A 162 27.17 -36.11 -19.80
C THR A 162 27.80 -35.20 -18.73
N ALA A 163 28.51 -34.11 -19.06
CA ALA A 163 29.16 -33.25 -18.06
C ALA A 163 28.24 -32.20 -17.40
N HIS A 164 27.18 -31.74 -18.06
CA HIS A 164 26.43 -30.54 -17.61
C HIS A 164 25.32 -30.79 -16.57
N PHE A 165 25.03 -32.04 -16.20
CA PHE A 165 23.92 -32.32 -15.28
C PHE A 165 24.27 -31.98 -13.83
N SER A 166 25.52 -32.22 -13.40
CA SER A 166 26.04 -31.84 -12.08
C SER A 166 26.08 -30.31 -11.91
N ASP A 167 26.63 -29.61 -12.90
CA ASP A 167 26.70 -28.14 -12.89
C ASP A 167 25.31 -27.49 -12.92
N MET A 168 24.32 -28.14 -13.53
CA MET A 168 22.94 -27.66 -13.59
C MET A 168 22.17 -27.92 -12.30
N GLN A 169 22.47 -29.01 -11.59
CA GLN A 169 21.94 -29.28 -10.24
C GLN A 169 22.54 -28.31 -9.22
N ASP A 170 23.83 -28.01 -9.31
CA ASP A 170 24.49 -26.96 -8.52
C ASP A 170 23.96 -25.55 -8.86
N SER A 171 23.66 -25.29 -10.13
CA SER A 171 23.05 -24.04 -10.57
C SER A 171 21.61 -23.90 -10.08
N LEU A 172 20.81 -24.98 -10.11
CA LEU A 172 19.46 -25.01 -9.57
C LEU A 172 19.46 -24.79 -8.05
N THR A 173 20.42 -25.38 -7.35
CA THR A 173 20.59 -25.23 -5.91
C THR A 173 20.99 -23.80 -5.56
N ARG A 174 21.94 -23.18 -6.30
CA ARG A 174 22.27 -21.75 -6.19
C ARG A 174 21.11 -20.83 -6.51
N VAL A 175 20.30 -21.16 -7.52
CA VAL A 175 19.14 -20.33 -7.92
C VAL A 175 18.05 -20.42 -6.86
N LYS A 176 17.77 -21.61 -6.31
CA LYS A 176 16.83 -21.77 -5.19
C LYS A 176 17.34 -21.05 -3.94
N GLU A 177 18.62 -21.18 -3.59
CA GLU A 177 19.21 -20.43 -2.48
C GLU A 177 19.18 -18.92 -2.69
N ARG A 178 19.32 -18.43 -3.93
CA ARG A 178 19.23 -17.00 -4.24
C ARG A 178 17.78 -16.50 -4.16
N GLN A 179 16.81 -17.34 -4.54
CA GLN A 179 15.38 -17.03 -4.37
C GLN A 179 14.96 -17.06 -2.90
N GLN A 180 15.46 -18.02 -2.12
CA GLN A 180 15.25 -18.10 -0.67
C GLN A 180 15.84 -16.86 0.01
N ARG A 181 17.11 -16.54 -0.29
CA ARG A 181 17.78 -15.33 0.23
C ARG A 181 17.04 -14.05 -0.14
N PHE A 182 16.53 -13.94 -1.36
CA PHE A 182 15.74 -12.78 -1.77
C PHE A 182 14.39 -12.70 -1.04
N ALA A 183 13.71 -13.83 -0.82
CA ALA A 183 12.48 -13.87 -0.03
C ALA A 183 12.73 -13.48 1.42
N ASP A 184 13.82 -13.96 2.01
CA ASP A 184 14.26 -13.61 3.36
C ASP A 184 14.66 -12.13 3.45
N GLU A 185 15.31 -11.59 2.42
CA GLU A 185 15.72 -10.18 2.32
C GLU A 185 14.53 -9.24 2.11
N VAL A 186 13.53 -9.63 1.31
CA VAL A 186 12.25 -8.90 1.19
C VAL A 186 11.49 -8.93 2.52
N THR A 187 11.42 -10.07 3.19
CA THR A 187 10.77 -10.18 4.51
C THR A 187 11.51 -9.32 5.56
N ALA A 188 12.84 -9.29 5.52
CA ALA A 188 13.65 -8.43 6.39
C ALA A 188 13.46 -6.95 6.06
N MET A 189 13.38 -6.59 4.77
CA MET A 189 13.06 -5.24 4.33
C MET A 189 11.66 -4.83 4.77
N GLU A 190 10.65 -5.69 4.65
CA GLU A 190 9.29 -5.43 5.16
C GLU A 190 9.28 -5.21 6.68
N GLN A 191 10.09 -5.96 7.44
CA GLN A 191 10.25 -5.74 8.88
C GLN A 191 10.97 -4.43 9.22
N VAL A 192 11.93 -4.02 8.40
CA VAL A 192 12.65 -2.74 8.54
C VAL A 192 11.76 -1.56 8.13
N ASP A 193 10.96 -1.72 7.07
CA ASP A 193 10.03 -0.71 6.58
C ASP A 193 8.83 -0.56 7.52
N ALA A 194 8.37 -1.65 8.15
CA ALA A 194 7.42 -1.61 9.26
C ALA A 194 7.98 -0.89 10.49
N LYS A 195 9.30 -1.00 10.76
CA LYS A 195 9.97 -0.24 11.82
C LYS A 195 10.17 1.24 11.46
N LEU A 196 10.30 1.58 10.17
CA LEU A 196 10.54 2.94 9.68
C LEU A 196 9.26 3.73 9.38
N SER A 197 8.15 3.05 9.03
CA SER A 197 6.85 3.67 8.72
C SER A 197 6.05 4.12 9.95
N GLY A 198 6.55 3.82 11.16
CA GLY A 198 6.32 4.61 12.38
C GLY A 198 4.95 4.49 13.07
N LEU A 199 4.83 3.56 14.03
CA LEU A 199 3.97 3.68 15.22
C LEU A 199 4.57 2.83 16.35
N ASP A 200 4.68 3.41 17.55
CA ASP A 200 5.24 2.81 18.77
C ASP A 200 5.04 1.29 18.89
N ILE A 201 6.12 0.53 18.72
CA ILE A 201 6.29 -0.79 19.32
C ILE A 201 7.56 -0.73 20.17
N ASP A 202 7.66 0.28 21.03
CA ASP A 202 8.65 0.28 22.13
C ASP A 202 7.97 0.17 23.51
N THR A 203 6.64 0.11 23.57
CA THR A 203 5.90 -0.01 24.83
C THR A 203 5.42 -1.43 25.14
N GLN A 204 5.25 -2.33 24.15
CA GLN A 204 4.89 -3.73 24.43
C GLN A 204 6.10 -4.65 24.60
N THR A 205 7.16 -4.49 23.81
CA THR A 205 8.32 -5.39 23.89
C THR A 205 9.22 -5.08 25.09
N GLN A 206 9.35 -3.81 25.50
CA GLN A 206 10.05 -3.46 26.75
C GLN A 206 9.26 -3.86 28.00
N GLN A 207 7.92 -3.83 28.00
CA GLN A 207 7.11 -4.30 29.13
C GLN A 207 7.13 -5.83 29.29
N GLN A 208 7.18 -6.59 28.20
CA GLN A 208 7.38 -8.05 28.26
C GLN A 208 8.81 -8.39 28.70
N SER A 209 9.81 -7.66 28.22
CA SER A 209 11.20 -7.83 28.65
C SER A 209 11.42 -7.46 30.12
N ALA A 210 10.74 -6.42 30.63
CA ALA A 210 10.78 -6.03 32.03
C ALA A 210 10.01 -6.99 32.94
N LYS A 211 8.89 -7.57 32.48
CA LYS A 211 8.17 -8.65 33.18
C LYS A 211 8.99 -9.93 33.26
N ASP A 212 9.63 -10.35 32.18
CA ASP A 212 10.49 -11.54 32.16
C ASP A 212 11.72 -11.39 33.07
N VAL A 213 12.28 -10.18 33.19
CA VAL A 213 13.37 -9.90 34.13
C VAL A 213 12.88 -9.88 35.59
N LEU A 214 11.68 -9.33 35.85
CA LEU A 214 11.07 -9.34 37.18
C LEU A 214 10.72 -10.76 37.66
N ASP A 215 10.18 -11.59 36.77
CA ASP A 215 9.80 -12.97 37.09
C ASP A 215 11.04 -13.85 37.29
N ARG A 216 12.13 -13.62 36.54
CA ARG A 216 13.43 -14.29 36.77
C ARG A 216 14.08 -13.89 38.09
N ILE A 217 13.97 -12.63 38.52
CA ILE A 217 14.51 -12.15 39.81
C ILE A 217 13.68 -12.67 40.99
N LYS A 218 12.36 -12.79 40.84
CA LYS A 218 11.49 -13.42 41.86
C LYS A 218 11.76 -14.91 42.00
N ALA A 219 11.87 -15.65 40.89
CA ALA A 219 12.19 -17.08 40.92
C ALA A 219 13.60 -17.38 41.47
N GLY A 220 14.55 -16.45 41.33
CA GLY A 220 15.88 -16.55 41.93
C GLY A 220 15.93 -16.22 43.42
N LYS A 221 14.89 -15.60 43.99
CA LYS A 221 14.80 -15.25 45.42
C LYS A 221 14.09 -16.31 46.27
N ASP A 222 13.31 -17.19 45.65
CA ASP A 222 12.64 -18.32 46.32
C ASP A 222 13.51 -19.59 46.38
N ASN A 223 14.75 -19.52 45.86
CA ASN A 223 15.69 -20.65 45.82
C ASN A 223 17.01 -20.35 46.55
N SER A 224 16.95 -19.52 47.60
CA SER A 224 18.01 -19.30 48.59
C SER A 224 17.43 -19.30 50.00
#